data_AF-A0A7D8Z1J5-F1
#
_entry.id   AF-A0A7D8Z1J5-F1
#
_cell.length_a   1.000
_cell.length_b   1.000
_cell.length_c   1.000
_cell.angle_alpha   90.00
_cell.angle_beta   90.00
_cell.angle_gamma   90.00
#
_symmetry.space_group_name_H-M   'P 1'
#
loop_
_entity.id
_entity.type
_entity.pdbx_description
1 polymer ?
#
loop_
_entity_poly.entity_id
_entity_poly.type
_entity_poly.pdbx_seq_one_letter_code
_entity_poly.pdbx_strand_id
1 'polypeptide(L)'
;MRAGCAGEEGEERARRRQLPAAAASRIFNNVPALTPRSKKKKWSKGKVKDKANNAVALDKQTYDRILKEVPTYKLISQSVLIDRMKINGSLARRAIAFLEKEGLIKRVVHHHAQLIYTRATAGKE
;
A
#
# COMPACT_ATOMS: atom_id res chain seq x y z
N MET A 1 -31.28 26.95 40.88
CA MET A 1 -31.76 26.17 39.72
C MET A 1 -30.59 25.98 38.76
N ARG A 2 -30.05 24.75 38.68
CA ARG A 2 -28.93 24.40 37.80
C ARG A 2 -29.49 23.97 36.44
N ALA A 3 -28.88 24.51 35.39
CA ALA A 3 -29.12 24.25 33.99
C ALA A 3 -28.58 22.89 33.53
N GLY A 4 -29.08 22.40 32.39
CA GLY A 4 -28.40 21.41 31.57
C GLY A 4 -29.31 20.35 30.93
N CYS A 5 -30.29 20.74 30.10
CA CYS A 5 -30.92 19.79 29.19
C CYS A 5 -29.98 19.55 28.00
N ALA A 6 -29.48 18.32 27.95
CA ALA A 6 -28.88 17.69 26.79
C ALA A 6 -29.86 17.70 25.60
N GLY A 7 -29.38 17.96 24.38
CA GLY A 7 -30.23 17.73 23.22
C GLY A 7 -29.74 18.18 21.84
N GLU A 8 -28.74 19.05 21.70
CA GLU A 8 -28.54 19.74 20.40
C GLU A 8 -27.29 19.33 19.60
N GLU A 9 -26.45 18.41 20.08
CA GLU A 9 -25.24 18.01 19.33
C GLU A 9 -25.42 16.79 18.40
N GLY A 10 -26.61 16.19 18.37
CA GLY A 10 -26.92 15.00 17.56
C GLY A 10 -27.28 15.30 16.10
N GLU A 11 -27.89 16.46 15.82
CA GLU A 11 -28.48 16.74 14.51
C GLU A 11 -27.49 17.44 13.56
N GLU A 12 -26.53 18.19 14.10
CA GLU A 12 -25.52 18.89 13.30
C GLU A 12 -24.46 17.94 12.72
N ARG A 13 -24.21 16.79 13.35
CA ARG A 13 -23.37 15.72 12.81
C ARG A 13 -24.03 14.95 11.65
N ALA A 14 -25.36 14.94 11.58
CA ALA A 14 -26.11 14.35 10.46
C ALA A 14 -26.13 15.28 9.23
N ARG A 15 -26.13 16.61 9.42
CA ARG A 15 -26.04 17.57 8.30
C ARG A 15 -24.65 17.69 7.68
N ARG A 16 -23.59 17.25 8.39
CA ARG A 16 -22.26 17.01 7.78
C ARG A 16 -22.19 15.73 6.94
N ARG A 17 -23.29 14.96 6.86
CA ARG A 17 -23.46 13.76 6.02
C ARG A 17 -24.59 13.92 5.02
N GLN A 18 -24.65 15.03 4.30
CA GLN A 18 -25.36 15.07 3.03
C GLN A 18 -24.62 16.00 2.06
N LEU A 19 -23.67 15.45 1.31
CA LEU A 19 -23.23 16.07 0.07
C LEU A 19 -24.24 15.69 -1.03
N PRO A 20 -24.64 16.64 -1.90
CA PRO A 20 -25.63 16.40 -2.94
C PRO A 20 -25.11 15.40 -3.99
N ALA A 21 -25.94 14.41 -4.31
CA ALA A 21 -25.68 13.33 -5.27
C ALA A 21 -25.69 13.76 -6.75
N ALA A 22 -25.24 14.98 -7.08
CA ALA A 22 -25.30 15.55 -8.43
C ALA A 22 -23.99 16.19 -8.90
N ALA A 23 -22.85 15.76 -8.36
CA ALA A 23 -21.52 16.13 -8.86
C ALA A 23 -20.58 14.90 -8.97
N ALA A 24 -21.14 13.73 -9.29
CA ALA A 24 -20.37 12.59 -9.78
C ALA A 24 -19.97 12.87 -11.24
N SER A 25 -18.92 13.66 -11.37
CA SER A 25 -18.15 13.89 -12.59
C SER A 25 -17.93 12.57 -13.35
N ARG A 26 -18.44 12.54 -14.58
CA ARG A 26 -17.97 11.76 -15.75
C ARG A 26 -17.17 10.51 -15.38
N ILE A 27 -17.84 9.36 -15.42
CA ILE A 27 -17.19 8.06 -15.53
C ILE A 27 -16.37 8.07 -16.82
N PHE A 28 -15.06 8.31 -16.67
CA PHE A 28 -14.06 8.20 -17.72
C PHE A 28 -13.85 6.71 -18.02
N ASN A 29 -14.77 6.13 -18.79
CA ASN A 29 -14.47 4.92 -19.55
C ASN A 29 -13.67 5.33 -20.78
N ASN A 30 -12.35 5.40 -20.63
CA ASN A 30 -11.45 5.28 -21.78
C ASN A 30 -10.10 4.71 -21.31
N VAL A 31 -9.89 3.42 -21.59
CA VAL A 31 -8.58 2.79 -21.54
C VAL A 31 -7.97 2.91 -22.94
N PRO A 32 -7.00 3.81 -23.20
CA PRO A 32 -6.21 3.72 -24.41
C PRO A 32 -5.01 2.79 -24.13
N ALA A 33 -4.96 1.72 -24.91
CA ALA A 33 -3.77 0.92 -25.10
C ALA A 33 -2.62 1.78 -25.67
N LEU A 34 -1.41 1.50 -25.16
CA LEU A 34 -0.11 1.56 -25.87
C LEU A 34 0.12 2.74 -26.83
N THR A 35 0.14 3.97 -26.33
CA THR A 35 0.91 5.05 -26.97
C THR A 35 1.72 5.81 -25.92
N PRO A 36 3.00 6.12 -26.16
CA PRO A 36 3.76 6.96 -25.25
C PRO A 36 3.17 8.37 -25.32
N ARG A 37 2.29 8.66 -24.36
CA ARG A 37 1.69 9.97 -24.13
C ARG A 37 2.79 11.01 -24.22
N SER A 38 2.71 11.88 -25.24
CA SER A 38 3.75 12.86 -25.58
C SER A 38 4.12 13.66 -24.33
N LYS A 39 5.30 13.34 -23.77
CA LYS A 39 5.77 13.95 -22.54
C LYS A 39 6.11 15.40 -22.82
N LYS A 40 5.32 16.31 -22.24
CA LYS A 40 5.64 17.74 -22.16
C LYS A 40 7.11 17.90 -21.74
N LYS A 41 7.85 18.73 -22.48
CA LYS A 41 9.30 18.91 -22.33
C LYS A 41 9.63 19.25 -20.88
N LYS A 42 10.42 18.39 -20.24
CA LYS A 42 10.93 18.57 -18.87
C LYS A 42 12.25 19.31 -19.00
N TRP A 43 12.30 20.56 -18.55
CA TRP A 43 13.40 21.52 -18.79
C TRP A 43 14.67 21.27 -17.97
N SER A 44 14.63 20.31 -17.03
CA SER A 44 15.81 19.88 -16.30
C SER A 44 16.44 18.63 -16.94
N LYS A 45 17.61 18.82 -17.55
CA LYS A 45 18.49 17.72 -18.02
C LYS A 45 19.30 17.22 -16.82
N GLY A 46 18.70 16.34 -16.01
CA GLY A 46 19.31 15.77 -14.81
C GLY A 46 19.30 14.25 -14.83
N LYS A 47 20.49 13.66 -14.63
CA LYS A 47 20.86 12.25 -14.41
C LYS A 47 19.84 11.20 -14.89
N VAL A 48 20.14 10.56 -16.01
CA VAL A 48 19.40 9.41 -16.53
C VAL A 48 19.58 8.25 -15.55
N LYS A 49 18.54 7.96 -14.75
CA LYS A 49 18.42 6.70 -14.01
C LYS A 49 17.34 5.88 -14.69
N ASP A 50 17.68 4.67 -15.09
CA ASP A 50 16.75 3.77 -15.75
C ASP A 50 15.52 3.52 -14.88
N LYS A 51 14.37 3.44 -15.54
CA LYS A 51 13.10 3.19 -14.86
C LYS A 51 13.10 1.76 -14.33
N ALA A 52 12.98 1.60 -13.02
CA ALA A 52 12.80 0.29 -12.42
C ALA A 52 11.44 -0.30 -12.87
N ASN A 53 11.48 -1.52 -13.41
CA ASN A 53 10.29 -2.26 -13.85
C ASN A 53 9.86 -3.23 -12.74
N ASN A 54 8.98 -2.75 -11.87
CA ASN A 54 8.41 -3.55 -10.79
C ASN A 54 7.11 -4.21 -11.25
N ALA A 55 6.92 -5.49 -10.92
CA ALA A 55 5.71 -6.23 -11.25
C ALA A 55 4.49 -5.71 -10.47
N VAL A 56 3.36 -5.53 -11.18
CA VAL A 56 2.07 -5.06 -10.65
C VAL A 56 1.10 -6.23 -10.41
N ALA A 57 1.30 -7.35 -11.10
CA ALA A 57 0.53 -8.59 -10.95
C ALA A 57 1.36 -9.65 -10.23
N LEU A 58 0.69 -10.55 -9.50
CA LEU A 58 1.33 -11.69 -8.86
C LEU A 58 1.18 -12.92 -9.75
N ASP A 59 2.32 -13.50 -10.12
CA ASP A 59 2.39 -14.80 -10.78
C ASP A 59 2.51 -15.90 -9.71
N LYS A 60 2.04 -17.11 -10.01
CA LYS A 60 2.17 -18.26 -9.11
C LYS A 60 3.62 -18.48 -8.65
N GLN A 61 4.56 -18.36 -9.60
CA GLN A 61 6.01 -18.46 -9.32
C GLN A 61 6.54 -17.36 -8.39
N THR A 62 5.99 -16.14 -8.43
CA THR A 62 6.40 -15.07 -7.50
C THR A 62 5.82 -15.31 -6.11
N TYR A 63 4.59 -15.84 -6.03
CA TYR A 63 3.93 -16.15 -4.77
C TYR A 63 4.70 -17.22 -3.98
N ASP A 64 5.08 -18.31 -4.63
CA ASP A 64 5.83 -19.40 -3.98
C ASP A 64 7.21 -18.93 -3.50
N ARG A 65 7.84 -17.99 -4.22
CA ARG A 65 9.10 -17.37 -3.81
C ARG A 65 8.92 -16.48 -2.58
N ILE A 66 7.84 -15.70 -2.51
CA ILE A 66 7.55 -14.82 -1.36
C ILE A 66 7.46 -15.64 -0.07
N LEU A 67 6.73 -16.76 -0.09
CA LEU A 67 6.51 -17.58 1.10
C LEU A 67 7.82 -18.19 1.64
N LYS A 68 8.72 -18.61 0.75
CA LYS A 68 9.99 -19.24 1.14
C LYS A 68 11.06 -18.23 1.53
N GLU A 69 11.21 -17.16 0.75
CA GLU A 69 12.34 -16.23 0.88
C GLU A 69 12.10 -15.17 1.95
N VAL A 70 10.88 -14.64 2.09
CA VAL A 70 10.62 -13.53 3.01
C VAL A 70 10.93 -13.85 4.47
N PRO A 71 10.61 -15.04 5.01
CA PRO A 71 10.94 -15.40 6.39
C PRO A 71 12.44 -15.59 6.65
N THR A 72 13.26 -15.76 5.60
CA THR A 72 14.72 -15.93 5.77
C THR A 72 15.42 -14.61 6.07
N TYR A 73 14.85 -13.49 5.61
CA TYR A 73 15.46 -12.18 5.73
C TYR A 73 15.52 -11.70 7.19
N LYS A 74 16.64 -11.03 7.52
CA LYS A 74 16.82 -10.42 8.85
C LYS A 74 15.87 -9.23 9.05
N LEU A 75 15.71 -8.40 8.03
CA LEU A 75 14.86 -7.21 8.04
C LEU A 75 13.82 -7.30 6.94
N ILE A 76 12.55 -7.22 7.31
CA ILE A 76 11.41 -7.34 6.41
C ILE A 76 10.71 -5.98 6.38
N SER A 77 10.77 -5.31 5.23
CA SER A 77 10.12 -4.02 5.01
C SER A 77 9.77 -3.84 3.53
N GLN A 78 8.85 -2.92 3.25
CA GLN A 78 8.38 -2.66 1.89
C GLN A 78 9.50 -2.30 0.90
N SER A 79 10.57 -1.62 1.32
CA SER A 79 11.71 -1.28 0.47
C SER A 79 12.55 -2.50 0.10
N VAL A 80 12.84 -3.37 1.07
CA VAL A 80 13.64 -4.59 0.83
C VAL A 80 12.95 -5.52 -0.17
N LEU A 81 11.62 -5.63 -0.12
CA LEU A 81 10.86 -6.47 -1.04
C LEU A 81 10.86 -5.92 -2.48
N ILE A 82 10.86 -4.59 -2.65
CA ILE A 82 10.98 -3.94 -3.96
C ILE A 82 12.36 -4.24 -4.57
N ASP A 83 13.43 -4.15 -3.78
CA ASP A 83 14.79 -4.35 -4.28
C ASP A 83 15.07 -5.80 -4.69
N ARG A 84 14.62 -6.77 -3.88
CA ARG A 84 14.91 -8.20 -4.06
C ARG A 84 13.94 -8.89 -5.03
N MET A 85 12.63 -8.80 -4.76
CA MET A 85 11.61 -9.56 -5.51
C MET A 85 11.03 -8.77 -6.69
N LYS A 86 11.43 -7.50 -6.86
CA LYS A 86 10.95 -6.62 -7.94
C LYS A 86 9.42 -6.48 -7.97
N ILE A 87 8.79 -6.53 -6.80
CA ILE A 87 7.34 -6.32 -6.66
C ILE A 87 7.03 -4.86 -6.32
N ASN A 88 5.83 -4.41 -6.69
CA ASN A 88 5.37 -3.08 -6.28
C ASN A 88 5.11 -2.95 -4.78
N GLY A 89 5.30 -1.74 -4.25
CA GLY A 89 5.10 -1.45 -2.83
C GLY A 89 3.66 -1.72 -2.33
N SER A 90 2.65 -1.58 -3.20
CA SER A 90 1.27 -1.96 -2.87
C SER A 90 1.11 -3.46 -2.61
N LEU A 91 1.74 -4.29 -3.44
CA LEU A 91 1.77 -5.75 -3.25
C LEU A 91 2.59 -6.14 -2.04
N ALA A 92 3.73 -5.48 -1.83
CA ALA A 92 4.60 -5.71 -0.67
C ALA A 92 3.85 -5.53 0.65
N ARG A 93 3.03 -4.46 0.79
CA ARG A 93 2.20 -4.25 1.98
C ARG A 93 1.17 -5.36 2.19
N ARG A 94 0.52 -5.82 1.11
CA ARG A 94 -0.44 -6.93 1.17
C ARG A 94 0.24 -8.24 1.54
N ALA A 95 1.42 -8.51 0.98
CA ALA A 95 2.21 -9.70 1.27
C ALA A 95 2.65 -9.73 2.75
N ILE A 96 3.12 -8.60 3.28
CA ILE A 96 3.46 -8.50 4.72
C ILE A 96 2.22 -8.77 5.59
N ALA A 97 1.07 -8.16 5.26
CA ALA A 97 -0.17 -8.40 6.01
C ALA A 97 -0.64 -9.87 5.94
N PHE A 98 -0.36 -10.57 4.83
CA PHE A 98 -0.67 -11.99 4.68
C PHE A 98 0.27 -12.85 5.54
N LEU A 99 1.58 -12.61 5.47
CA LEU A 99 2.58 -13.32 6.26
C LEU A 99 2.43 -13.07 7.77
N GLU A 100 1.96 -11.87 8.16
CA GLU A 100 1.61 -11.55 9.55
C GLU A 100 0.43 -12.39 10.04
N LYS A 101 -0.59 -12.62 9.19
CA LYS A 101 -1.74 -13.49 9.52
C LYS A 101 -1.34 -14.96 9.63
N GLU A 102 -0.44 -15.42 8.78
CA GLU A 102 0.11 -16.78 8.85
C GLU A 102 1.08 -16.98 10.02
N GLY A 103 1.55 -15.90 10.65
CA GLY A 103 2.45 -15.95 11.81
C GLY A 103 3.92 -16.23 11.47
N LEU A 104 4.30 -16.15 10.20
CA LEU A 104 5.69 -16.39 9.74
C LEU A 104 6.64 -15.24 10.10
N ILE A 105 6.09 -14.04 10.32
CA ILE A 105 6.84 -12.82 10.61
C ILE A 105 6.32 -12.13 11.86
N LYS A 106 7.22 -11.50 12.62
CA LYS A 106 6.90 -10.74 13.82
C LYS A 106 7.00 -9.24 13.54
N ARG A 107 5.97 -8.51 13.92
CA ARG A 107 5.93 -7.05 13.84
C ARG A 107 6.81 -6.44 14.93
N VAL A 108 7.67 -5.50 14.56
CA VAL A 108 8.53 -4.76 15.51
C VAL A 108 8.00 -3.34 15.69
N VAL A 109 7.89 -2.59 14.58
CA VAL A 109 7.41 -1.21 14.59
C VAL A 109 6.38 -1.04 13.49
N HIS A 110 5.30 -0.36 13.84
CA HIS A 110 4.25 0.00 12.89
C HIS A 110 3.91 1.46 13.04
N HIS A 111 4.39 2.20 12.05
CA HIS A 111 4.15 3.61 11.86
C HIS A 111 3.52 3.78 10.47
N HIS A 112 2.72 4.83 10.27
CA HIS A 112 2.02 5.05 9.00
C HIS A 112 2.99 5.14 7.79
N ALA A 113 4.21 5.63 8.01
CA ALA A 113 5.24 5.77 6.98
C ALA A 113 6.19 4.55 6.89
N GLN A 114 6.34 3.78 7.97
CA GLN A 114 7.35 2.72 8.05
C GLN A 114 6.82 1.46 8.74
N LEU A 115 6.96 0.36 8.02
CA LEU A 115 6.59 -0.98 8.43
C LEU A 115 7.86 -1.81 8.60
N ILE A 116 8.17 -2.19 9.84
CA ILE A 116 9.35 -2.98 10.17
C ILE A 116 8.92 -4.29 10.80
N TYR A 117 9.28 -5.37 10.13
CA TYR A 117 9.04 -6.74 10.53
C TYR A 117 10.37 -7.48 10.61
N THR A 118 10.39 -8.53 11.41
CA THR A 118 11.50 -9.46 11.55
C THR A 118 10.99 -10.89 11.38
N ARG A 119 11.89 -11.80 11.06
CA ARG A 119 11.57 -13.23 11.00
C ARG A 119 11.02 -13.72 12.34
N ALA A 120 10.08 -14.66 12.33
CA ALA A 120 9.68 -15.34 13.55
C ALA A 120 10.84 -16.20 14.08
N THR A 121 11.19 -16.00 15.35
CA THR A 121 12.23 -16.77 16.08
C THR A 121 11.70 -18.04 16.73
N ALA A 122 10.41 -18.38 16.55
CA ALA A 122 9.93 -19.70 16.93
C ALA A 122 10.66 -20.72 16.06
N GLY A 123 11.47 -21.57 16.69
CA GLY A 123 12.50 -22.37 16.07
C GLY A 123 12.00 -23.17 14.87
N LYS A 124 12.77 -23.11 13.78
CA LYS A 124 12.85 -24.25 12.88
C LYS A 124 13.48 -25.38 13.68
N GLU A 125 12.70 -26.40 13.98
CA GLU A 125 13.20 -27.77 13.89
C GLU A 125 13.45 -28.09 12.40
#